data_AF-A0A923Y8G3-F1
#
_entry.id   AF-A0A923Y8G3-F1
#
_cell.length_a   1.000
_cell.length_b   1.000
_cell.length_c   1.000
_cell.angle_alpha   90.00
_cell.angle_beta   90.00
_cell.angle_gamma   90.00
#
_symmetry.space_group_name_H-M   'P 1'
#
loop_
_entity.id
_entity.type
_entity.pdbx_description
1 polymer ?
#
loop_
_entity_poly.entity_id
_entity_poly.type
_entity_poly.pdbx_seq_one_letter_code
_entity_poly.pdbx_strand_id
1 'polypeptide(L)'
;MYNRCLYCYKPLTTSAHDFHAACSKKIFGIPVPPILPFEEKQLNELAEEVIKNHTAVTGVQPKLSLHLVDSEDKNATKRFTIVGLWGGYILKPSTPNYPELPEVEDLTMHLATVAKIKVVPHSLIRLQSGNLAYITKRIDRIKKKKI
;
A
#
# COMPACT_ATOMS: atom_id res chain seq x y z
N MET A 1 11.73 -21.86 2.91
CA MET A 1 10.91 -20.74 3.44
C MET A 1 9.59 -20.73 2.69
N TYR A 2 8.46 -20.73 3.40
CA TYR A 2 7.13 -20.61 2.76
C TYR A 2 6.83 -19.14 2.51
N ASN A 3 6.44 -18.78 1.29
CA ASN A 3 5.92 -17.44 1.00
C ASN A 3 4.63 -17.24 1.81
N ARG A 4 4.53 -16.11 2.51
CA ARG A 4 3.35 -15.73 3.30
C ARG A 4 2.59 -14.62 2.58
N CYS A 5 1.27 -14.63 2.70
CA CYS A 5 0.43 -13.59 2.14
C CYS A 5 0.69 -12.25 2.85
N LEU A 6 0.98 -11.19 2.09
CA LEU A 6 1.28 -9.84 2.59
C LEU A 6 0.09 -9.12 3.27
N TYR A 7 -1.10 -9.73 3.24
CA TYR A 7 -2.31 -9.20 3.89
C TYR A 7 -2.74 -9.97 5.14
N CYS A 8 -2.51 -11.29 5.21
CA CYS A 8 -3.02 -12.10 6.33
C CYS A 8 -1.97 -12.97 7.03
N TYR A 9 -0.74 -12.93 6.55
CA TYR A 9 0.43 -13.67 7.04
C TYR A 9 0.32 -15.20 7.03
N LYS A 10 -0.77 -15.74 6.47
CA LYS A 10 -0.93 -17.19 6.28
C LYS A 10 -0.06 -17.67 5.11
N PRO A 11 0.39 -18.94 5.13
CA PRO A 11 1.13 -19.52 4.02
C PRO A 11 0.38 -19.42 2.69
N LEU A 12 1.12 -19.17 1.62
CA LEU A 12 0.64 -19.23 0.25
C LEU A 12 0.83 -20.64 -0.28
N THR A 13 -0.17 -21.14 -1.01
CA THR A 13 -0.13 -22.47 -1.66
C THR A 13 0.66 -22.44 -2.95
N THR A 14 0.82 -21.27 -3.57
CA THR A 14 1.61 -21.06 -4.79
C THR A 14 2.53 -19.86 -4.57
N SER A 15 3.75 -19.91 -5.11
CA SER A 15 4.75 -18.84 -4.98
C SER A 15 4.54 -17.69 -5.96
N ALA A 16 3.59 -17.81 -6.89
CA ALA A 16 3.41 -16.87 -8.00
C ALA A 16 2.93 -15.48 -7.58
N HIS A 17 2.26 -15.35 -6.43
CA HIS A 17 1.68 -14.09 -5.99
C HIS A 17 1.88 -13.88 -4.49
N ASP A 18 2.06 -12.63 -4.07
CA ASP A 18 2.19 -12.23 -2.66
C ASP A 18 0.86 -12.30 -1.87
N PHE A 19 -0.25 -12.71 -2.50
CA PHE A 19 -1.58 -12.64 -1.94
C PHE A 19 -2.41 -13.89 -2.27
N HIS A 20 -3.24 -14.33 -1.31
CA HIS A 20 -4.41 -15.14 -1.68
C HIS A 20 -5.39 -14.27 -2.47
N ALA A 21 -6.09 -14.86 -3.45
CA ALA A 21 -7.06 -14.14 -4.25
C ALA A 21 -8.16 -13.45 -3.41
N ALA A 22 -8.60 -14.10 -2.33
CA ALA A 22 -9.57 -13.52 -1.40
C ALA A 22 -8.99 -12.32 -0.62
N CYS A 23 -7.72 -12.40 -0.23
CA CYS A 23 -7.03 -11.31 0.46
C CYS A 23 -6.85 -10.11 -0.47
N SER A 24 -6.41 -10.34 -1.71
CA SER A 24 -6.33 -9.30 -2.75
C SER A 24 -7.69 -8.63 -2.98
N LYS A 25 -8.78 -9.40 -3.08
CA LYS A 25 -10.14 -8.83 -3.23
C LYS A 25 -10.52 -7.93 -2.05
N LYS A 26 -10.17 -8.33 -0.82
CA LYS A 26 -10.49 -7.54 0.37
C LYS A 26 -9.81 -6.17 0.36
N ILE A 27 -8.50 -6.12 0.08
CA ILE A 27 -7.76 -4.86 0.11
C ILE A 27 -7.92 -4.07 -1.20
N PHE A 28 -7.77 -4.69 -2.37
CA PHE A 28 -7.70 -4.02 -3.67
C PHE A 28 -9.00 -4.06 -4.48
N GLY A 29 -9.97 -4.89 -4.10
CA GLY A 29 -11.22 -5.08 -4.86
C GLY A 29 -11.10 -6.04 -6.04
N ILE A 30 -9.93 -6.62 -6.28
CA ILE A 30 -9.63 -7.52 -7.41
C ILE A 30 -8.90 -8.80 -6.94
N PRO A 31 -9.09 -9.96 -7.60
CA PRO A 31 -8.45 -11.23 -7.21
C PRO A 31 -6.93 -11.27 -7.40
N VAL A 32 -6.41 -10.52 -8.36
CA VAL A 32 -4.98 -10.45 -8.65
C VAL A 32 -4.46 -9.15 -8.06
N PRO A 33 -3.39 -9.16 -7.25
CA PRO A 33 -2.88 -7.94 -6.65
C PRO A 33 -2.38 -6.99 -7.76
N PRO A 34 -2.65 -5.69 -7.64
CA PRO A 34 -2.19 -4.69 -8.58
C PRO A 34 -0.67 -4.51 -8.48
N ILE A 35 -0.03 -4.16 -9.59
CA ILE A 35 1.39 -3.83 -9.63
C ILE A 35 1.60 -2.40 -9.11
N LEU A 36 2.65 -2.19 -8.32
CA LEU A 36 3.14 -0.87 -7.95
C LEU A 36 4.46 -0.62 -8.71
N PRO A 37 4.42 0.04 -9.89
CA PRO A 37 5.55 0.13 -10.82
C PRO A 37 6.48 1.29 -10.47
N PHE A 38 6.89 1.38 -9.19
CA PHE A 38 7.78 2.43 -8.72
C PHE A 38 8.95 1.84 -7.94
N GLU A 39 10.11 2.45 -8.13
CA GLU A 39 11.30 2.23 -7.33
C GLU A 39 11.34 3.22 -6.15
N GLU A 40 12.12 2.88 -5.13
CA GLU A 40 12.31 3.69 -3.92
C GLU A 40 12.76 5.10 -4.24
N LYS A 41 13.70 5.24 -5.19
CA LYS A 41 14.24 6.55 -5.58
C LYS A 41 13.13 7.49 -6.08
N GLN A 42 12.26 6.96 -6.95
CA GLN A 42 11.13 7.73 -7.50
C GLN A 42 10.13 8.11 -6.39
N LEU A 43 9.85 7.19 -5.46
CA LEU A 43 8.96 7.47 -4.32
C LEU A 43 9.56 8.48 -3.36
N ASN A 44 10.86 8.44 -3.11
CA ASN A 44 11.58 9.39 -2.24
C ASN A 44 11.60 10.80 -2.84
N GLU A 45 11.87 10.93 -4.15
CA GLU A 45 11.81 12.22 -4.84
C GLU A 45 10.41 12.84 -4.76
N LEU A 46 9.37 12.04 -5.04
CA LEU A 46 7.97 12.49 -4.94
C LEU A 46 7.57 12.81 -3.49
N ALA A 47 8.05 12.03 -2.53
CA ALA A 47 7.84 12.26 -1.11
C ALA A 47 8.44 13.60 -0.65
N GLU A 48 9.68 13.90 -1.05
CA GLU A 48 10.33 15.17 -0.77
C GLU A 48 9.56 16.34 -1.39
N GLU A 49 9.06 16.18 -2.62
CA GLU A 49 8.26 17.20 -3.29
C GLU A 49 6.95 17.47 -2.52
N VAL A 50 6.27 16.43 -2.05
CA VAL A 50 5.06 16.55 -1.21
C VAL A 50 5.36 17.27 0.10
N ILE A 51 6.51 17.00 0.74
CA ILE A 51 6.92 17.68 1.97
C ILE A 51 7.24 19.16 1.70
N LYS A 52 7.93 19.48 0.59
CA LYS A 52 8.28 20.87 0.21
C LYS A 52 7.04 21.69 -0.15
N ASN A 53 6.05 21.09 -0.82
CA ASN A 53 4.83 21.77 -1.27
C ASN A 53 3.75 21.91 -0.18
N HIS A 54 3.97 21.33 1.00
CA HIS A 54 3.09 21.50 2.16
C HIS A 54 3.86 22.19 3.28
N THR A 55 3.15 22.92 4.17
CA THR A 55 3.75 23.51 5.37
C THR A 55 4.07 22.37 6.35
N ALA A 56 5.15 21.64 6.08
CA ALA A 56 5.48 20.40 6.78
C ALA A 56 6.26 20.68 8.06
N VAL A 57 5.80 20.08 9.16
CA VAL A 57 6.59 19.89 10.37
C VAL A 57 7.71 18.89 10.05
N THR A 58 8.93 19.18 10.46
CA THR A 58 10.10 18.30 10.24
C THR A 58 9.88 16.94 10.93
N GLY A 59 10.37 15.85 10.30
CA GLY A 59 10.34 14.50 10.87
C GLY A 59 9.09 13.65 10.57
N VAL A 60 8.17 14.11 9.72
CA VAL A 60 6.97 13.33 9.33
C VAL A 60 7.30 12.36 8.19
N GLN A 61 6.88 11.09 8.30
CA GLN A 61 6.98 10.11 7.23
C GLN A 61 6.12 10.54 6.01
N PRO A 62 6.66 10.54 4.79
CA PRO A 62 5.91 10.91 3.61
C PRO A 62 4.75 9.94 3.34
N LYS A 63 3.64 10.49 2.85
CA LYS A 63 2.45 9.74 2.46
C LYS A 63 2.07 10.11 1.03
N LEU A 64 1.99 9.12 0.16
CA LEU A 64 1.63 9.29 -1.24
C LEU A 64 0.20 8.76 -1.46
N SER A 65 -0.62 9.51 -2.19
CA SER A 65 -1.97 9.04 -2.54
C SER A 65 -1.91 8.22 -3.82
N LEU A 66 -2.51 7.03 -3.82
CA LEU A 66 -2.54 6.14 -4.98
C LEU A 66 -3.95 5.94 -5.52
N HIS A 67 -4.05 5.75 -6.83
CA HIS A 67 -5.25 5.33 -7.52
C HIS A 67 -4.98 4.05 -8.32
N LEU A 68 -5.95 3.15 -8.35
CA LEU A 68 -5.91 1.99 -9.25
C LEU A 68 -6.35 2.46 -10.62
N VAL A 69 -5.47 2.31 -11.61
CA VAL A 69 -5.80 2.61 -13.00
C VAL A 69 -6.75 1.53 -13.51
N ASP A 70 -7.88 1.96 -14.06
CA ASP A 70 -8.74 1.06 -14.81
C ASP A 70 -8.11 0.76 -16.17
N SER A 71 -8.02 -0.52 -16.50
CA SER A 71 -7.62 -0.99 -17.83
C SER A 71 -8.86 -1.28 -18.66
N GLU A 72 -8.86 -0.85 -19.92
CA GLU A 72 -9.89 -1.22 -20.90
C GLU A 72 -9.87 -2.73 -21.20
N ASP A 73 -8.69 -3.34 -21.14
CA ASP A 73 -8.54 -4.79 -21.16
C ASP A 73 -8.80 -5.37 -19.77
N LYS A 74 -9.86 -6.19 -19.66
CA LYS A 74 -10.25 -6.89 -18.43
C LYS A 74 -9.23 -7.94 -17.98
N ASN A 75 -8.35 -8.39 -18.88
CA ASN A 75 -7.31 -9.38 -18.60
C ASN A 75 -5.96 -8.76 -18.22
N ALA A 76 -5.76 -7.46 -18.42
CA ALA A 76 -4.52 -6.80 -18.04
C ALA A 76 -4.43 -6.64 -16.51
N THR A 77 -3.23 -6.90 -15.97
CA THR A 77 -2.94 -6.69 -14.55
C THR A 77 -3.12 -5.21 -14.21
N LYS A 78 -4.00 -4.90 -13.26
CA LYS A 78 -4.19 -3.52 -12.79
C LYS A 78 -2.90 -2.98 -12.17
N ARG A 79 -2.68 -1.67 -12.28
CA ARG A 79 -1.52 -0.99 -11.69
C ARG A 79 -1.94 0.21 -10.86
N PHE A 80 -1.14 0.51 -9.86
CA PHE A 80 -1.22 1.76 -9.13
C PHE A 80 -0.57 2.90 -9.92
N THR A 81 -1.14 4.09 -9.77
CA THR A 81 -0.51 5.36 -10.14
C THR A 81 -0.58 6.32 -8.96
N ILE A 82 0.39 7.22 -8.88
CA ILE A 82 0.41 8.29 -7.87
C ILE A 82 -0.53 9.39 -8.34
N VAL A 83 -1.38 9.84 -7.44
CA VAL A 83 -2.34 10.91 -7.67
C VAL A 83 -2.30 11.90 -6.52
N GLY A 84 -2.87 13.07 -6.73
CA GLY A 84 -3.08 14.05 -5.67
C GLY A 84 -4.21 13.65 -4.71
N LEU A 85 -5.02 14.64 -4.33
CA LEU A 85 -5.97 14.54 -3.24
C LEU A 85 -7.16 13.57 -3.43
N TRP A 86 -7.17 12.71 -4.45
CA TRP A 86 -8.33 11.85 -4.80
C TRP A 86 -8.02 10.35 -4.85
N GLY A 87 -6.81 9.96 -4.44
CA GLY A 87 -6.41 8.55 -4.35
C GLY A 87 -7.31 7.75 -3.40
N GLY A 88 -7.58 6.49 -3.78
CA GLY A 88 -8.32 5.52 -2.97
C GLY A 88 -7.45 4.83 -1.93
N TYR A 89 -6.13 4.97 -2.04
CA TYR A 89 -5.15 4.35 -1.15
C TYR A 89 -4.10 5.37 -0.73
N ILE A 90 -3.44 5.08 0.39
CA ILE A 90 -2.27 5.79 0.88
C ILE A 90 -1.11 4.79 0.89
N LEU A 91 -0.01 5.18 0.27
CA LEU A 91 1.26 4.48 0.32
C LEU A 91 2.22 5.21 1.25
N LYS A 92 2.89 4.45 2.10
CA LYS A 92 4.00 4.90 2.92
C LYS A 92 5.24 4.11 2.49
N PRO A 93 6.20 4.72 1.78
CA PRO A 93 7.42 4.04 1.39
C PRO A 93 8.29 3.74 2.62
N SER A 94 9.25 2.83 2.45
CA SER A 94 10.36 2.67 3.39
C SER A 94 11.21 3.94 3.41
N THR A 95 11.98 4.12 4.47
CA THR A 95 12.92 5.25 4.59
C THR A 95 14.33 4.71 4.76
N PRO A 96 15.38 5.40 4.28
CA PRO A 96 16.76 4.94 4.46
C PRO A 96 17.16 4.73 5.92
N ASN A 97 16.62 5.55 6.82
CA ASN A 97 16.92 5.49 8.25
C ASN A 97 16.20 4.34 8.96
N TYR A 98 15.05 3.91 8.44
CA TYR A 98 14.22 2.84 9.00
C TYR A 98 13.65 1.98 7.87
N PRO A 99 14.45 1.03 7.32
CA PRO A 99 14.05 0.22 6.18
C PRO A 99 12.82 -0.65 6.45
N GLU A 100 12.73 -1.23 7.66
CA GLU A 100 11.66 -2.15 8.08
C GLU A 100 10.42 -1.44 8.66
N LEU A 101 10.36 -0.10 8.59
CA LEU A 101 9.23 0.68 9.10
C LEU A 101 7.88 0.27 8.50
N PRO A 102 7.76 -0.03 7.19
CA PRO A 102 6.52 -0.55 6.61
C PRO A 102 6.00 -1.82 7.29
N GLU A 103 6.88 -2.79 7.53
CA GLU A 103 6.57 -4.06 8.17
C GLU A 103 6.17 -3.88 9.62
N VAL A 104 6.88 -3.01 10.35
CA VAL A 104 6.55 -2.66 11.74
C VAL A 104 5.16 -2.02 11.82
N GLU A 105 4.83 -1.12 10.90
CA GLU A 105 3.49 -0.51 10.84
C GLU A 105 2.41 -1.56 10.54
N ASP A 106 2.61 -2.42 9.56
CA ASP A 106 1.65 -3.48 9.20
C ASP A 106 1.45 -4.50 10.34
N LEU A 107 2.53 -4.91 11.01
CA LEU A 107 2.49 -5.79 12.17
C LEU A 107 1.70 -5.15 13.31
N THR A 108 1.94 -3.88 13.60
CA THR A 108 1.25 -3.14 14.66
C THR A 108 -0.26 -3.12 14.40
N MET A 109 -0.68 -2.92 13.15
CA MET A 109 -2.08 -2.92 12.77
C MET A 109 -2.74 -4.31 12.86
N HIS A 110 -1.99 -5.38 12.55
CA HIS A 110 -2.42 -6.75 12.83
C HIS A 110 -2.60 -7.00 14.33
N LEU A 111 -1.65 -6.58 15.16
CA LEU A 111 -1.75 -6.71 16.62
C LEU A 111 -2.95 -5.93 17.19
N ALA A 112 -3.19 -4.72 16.69
CA ALA A 112 -4.37 -3.93 17.04
C ALA A 112 -5.67 -4.69 16.70
N THR A 113 -5.73 -5.33 15.54
CA THR A 113 -6.87 -6.19 15.15
C THR A 113 -7.07 -7.35 16.13
N VAL A 114 -5.99 -8.04 16.52
CA VAL A 114 -6.04 -9.12 17.52
C VAL A 114 -6.54 -8.61 18.87
N ALA A 115 -6.14 -7.40 19.26
CA ALA A 115 -6.62 -6.70 20.44
C ALA A 115 -8.04 -6.13 20.30
N LYS A 116 -8.76 -6.42 19.20
CA LYS A 116 -10.11 -5.95 18.88
C LYS A 116 -10.23 -4.43 18.71
N ILE A 117 -9.11 -3.75 18.44
CA ILE A 117 -9.10 -2.33 18.06
C ILE A 117 -9.49 -2.24 16.58
N LYS A 118 -10.42 -1.34 16.26
CA LYS A 118 -10.83 -1.10 14.88
C LYS A 118 -9.68 -0.47 14.10
N VAL A 119 -9.32 -1.08 12.98
CA VAL A 119 -8.30 -0.57 12.05
C VAL A 119 -8.88 -0.38 10.65
N VAL A 120 -8.23 0.48 9.86
CA VAL A 120 -8.49 0.61 8.43
C VAL A 120 -7.97 -0.62 7.69
N PRO A 121 -8.49 -0.98 6.49
CA PRO A 121 -7.86 -2.00 5.68
C PRO A 121 -6.42 -1.60 5.33
N HIS A 122 -5.46 -2.46 5.66
CA HIS A 122 -4.04 -2.26 5.44
C HIS A 122 -3.40 -3.53 4.88
N SER A 123 -2.19 -3.38 4.35
CA SER A 123 -1.38 -4.47 3.81
C SER A 123 0.06 -3.98 3.60
N LEU A 124 0.97 -4.92 3.36
CA LEU A 124 2.22 -4.65 2.66
C LEU A 124 2.02 -4.81 1.15
N ILE A 125 2.84 -4.14 0.34
CA ILE A 125 2.92 -4.28 -1.11
C ILE A 125 4.37 -4.19 -1.58
N ARG A 126 4.75 -4.93 -2.62
CA ARG A 126 6.09 -4.86 -3.21
C ARG A 126 6.23 -3.67 -4.15
N LEU A 127 7.36 -2.98 -4.02
CA LEU A 127 7.91 -2.10 -5.02
C LEU A 127 8.51 -2.91 -6.18
N GLN A 128 8.89 -2.24 -7.26
CA GLN A 128 9.53 -2.90 -8.40
C GLN A 128 10.84 -3.61 -8.02
N SER A 129 11.56 -3.08 -7.04
CA SER A 129 12.77 -3.68 -6.45
C SER A 129 12.52 -4.98 -5.67
N GLY A 130 11.26 -5.24 -5.27
CA GLY A 130 10.87 -6.32 -4.38
C GLY A 130 10.80 -5.94 -2.89
N ASN A 131 11.32 -4.77 -2.51
CA ASN A 131 11.16 -4.24 -1.14
C ASN A 131 9.70 -3.90 -0.83
N LEU A 132 9.39 -3.84 0.46
CA LEU A 132 8.03 -3.64 0.93
C LEU A 132 7.75 -2.16 1.23
N ALA A 133 6.52 -1.78 0.94
CA ALA A 133 5.91 -0.53 1.35
C ALA A 133 4.59 -0.81 2.05
N TYR A 134 4.18 0.08 2.94
CA TYR A 134 2.91 -0.03 3.63
C TYR A 134 1.82 0.64 2.81
N ILE A 135 0.69 -0.04 2.63
CA ILE A 135 -0.45 0.47 1.90
C ILE A 135 -1.73 0.33 2.72
N THR A 136 -2.52 1.41 2.75
CA THR A 136 -3.85 1.39 3.38
C THR A 136 -4.91 1.94 2.46
N LYS A 137 -6.13 1.40 2.55
CA LYS A 137 -7.29 1.89 1.83
C LYS A 137 -7.91 3.05 2.58
N ARG A 138 -8.19 4.14 1.86
CA ARG A 138 -8.90 5.29 2.41
C ARG A 138 -10.37 4.93 2.65
N ILE A 139 -10.80 5.01 3.90
CA ILE A 139 -12.20 4.85 4.31
C ILE A 139 -12.93 6.18 4.51
N ASP A 140 -12.18 7.29 4.50
CA ASP A 140 -12.68 8.66 4.65
C ASP A 140 -13.27 9.24 3.35
N ARG A 141 -13.71 8.38 2.43
CA ARG A 141 -14.16 8.76 1.08
C ARG A 141 -15.36 7.96 0.61
N ILE A 142 -16.44 8.65 0.22
CA ILE A 142 -17.57 8.09 -0.55
C ILE A 142 -17.72 8.89 -1.85
N LYS A 143 -17.82 8.22 -3.00
CA LYS A 143 -18.01 8.84 -4.33
C LYS A 143 -17.03 10.01 -4.63
N LYS A 144 -15.75 9.85 -4.28
CA LYS A 144 -14.72 10.89 -4.39
C LYS A 144 -15.01 12.17 -3.59
N LYS A 145 -15.88 12.15 -2.58
CA LYS A 145 -16.02 13.24 -1.59
C LYS A 145 -15.39 12.80 -0.28
N LYS A 146 -14.64 13.71 0.36
CA LYS A 146 -14.11 13.52 1.71
C LYS A 146 -15.27 13.62 2.70
N ILE A 147 -15.32 12.69 3.65
CA ILE A 147 -16.28 12.67 4.76
C ILE A 147 -15.61 13.28 5.99
#